data_AF-A0A2V8MP09-F1
#
_entry.id   AF-A0A2V8MP09-F1
#
_cell.length_a   1.000
_cell.length_b   1.000
_cell.length_c   1.000
_cell.angle_alpha   90.00
_cell.angle_beta   90.00
_cell.angle_gamma   90.00
#
_symmetry.space_group_name_H-M   'P 1'
#
loop_
_entity.id
_entity.type
_entity.pdbx_description
1 polymer ?
#
loop_
_entity_poly.entity_id
_entity_poly.type
_entity_poly.pdbx_seq_one_letter_code
_entity_poly.pdbx_strand_id
1 'polypeptide(L)'
;MWGEWVSPETIDSRIWPRTAAIAERLWSPRKITDIEDMYRRLSVVSRELEELGLTHEKNYGMLLRRLAASENTAPLRTLASIIEPVKEYRRYRMRPQTMLSPLTGLVDAARPDSEAARQFAANVDAFLSDAPRFAVYRPDLEHTLSDWQIASRALGAMIDRSPALEEARPLANNLSVIAEAALEAMSHLSAGDPVTTEWRDAQLAKLDEAAKPKAALEFVVITSVRKLVIAAGELSQLRSMTPLDWNKRVTTMASPAAPPAVKP
;
A
#
# COMPACT_ATOMS: atom_id res chain seq x y z
N MET A 1 4.18 21.35 11.43
CA MET A 1 4.44 19.92 11.65
C MET A 1 4.52 19.70 13.16
N TRP A 2 3.68 18.84 13.72
CA TRP A 2 3.75 18.49 15.15
C TRP A 2 4.92 17.53 15.44
N GLY A 3 5.45 17.57 16.66
CA GLY A 3 6.75 17.01 17.03
C GLY A 3 6.75 15.61 17.65
N GLU A 4 5.59 15.01 17.89
CA GLU A 4 5.44 13.82 18.74
C GLU A 4 6.04 12.55 18.11
N TRP A 5 6.04 12.46 16.77
CA TRP A 5 6.44 11.27 16.01
C TRP A 5 7.51 11.58 14.96
N VAL A 6 8.37 12.55 15.26
CA VAL A 6 9.48 12.94 14.37
C VAL A 6 10.78 13.09 15.13
N SER A 7 11.85 12.64 14.51
CA SER A 7 13.25 12.79 14.91
C SER A 7 13.99 13.57 13.82
N PRO A 8 15.21 14.05 14.07
CA PRO A 8 16.04 14.66 13.03
C PRO A 8 16.23 13.76 11.79
N GLU A 9 16.19 12.43 11.97
CA GLU A 9 16.33 11.47 10.88
C GLU A 9 15.04 11.26 10.07
N THR A 10 13.87 11.58 10.65
CA THR A 10 12.56 11.24 10.08
C THR A 10 11.71 12.45 9.73
N ILE A 11 12.05 13.64 10.23
CA ILE A 11 11.26 14.87 10.04
C ILE A 11 11.01 15.19 8.56
N ASP A 12 12.03 15.06 7.72
CA ASP A 12 11.90 15.40 6.30
C ASP A 12 10.94 14.46 5.58
N SER A 13 10.92 13.16 5.87
CA SER A 13 9.97 12.24 5.24
C SER A 13 8.53 12.41 5.73
N ARG A 14 8.32 13.20 6.80
CA ARG A 14 6.98 13.60 7.25
C ARG A 14 6.55 14.92 6.60
N ILE A 15 7.48 15.83 6.35
CA ILE A 15 7.19 17.13 5.72
C ILE A 15 7.10 16.99 4.20
N TRP A 16 8.08 16.34 3.58
CA TRP A 16 8.26 16.24 2.15
C TRP A 16 7.94 14.83 1.62
N PRO A 17 7.44 14.70 0.37
CA PRO A 17 7.16 15.79 -0.58
C PRO A 17 5.77 16.41 -0.43
N ARG A 18 4.91 15.90 0.47
CA ARG A 18 3.50 16.33 0.58
C ARG A 18 3.31 17.84 0.79
N THR A 19 4.23 18.49 1.52
CA THR A 19 4.17 19.95 1.72
C THR A 19 4.42 20.74 0.44
N ALA A 20 5.12 20.18 -0.56
CA ALA A 20 5.25 20.83 -1.87
C ALA A 20 3.90 20.87 -2.63
N ALA A 21 3.09 19.81 -2.54
CA ALA A 21 1.73 19.83 -3.08
C ALA A 21 0.83 20.85 -2.36
N ILE A 22 1.01 21.01 -1.05
CA ILE A 22 0.33 22.08 -0.28
C ILE A 22 0.80 23.46 -0.73
N ALA A 23 2.11 23.65 -0.96
CA ALA A 23 2.65 24.89 -1.47
C ALA A 23 2.04 25.26 -2.82
N GLU A 24 1.87 24.29 -3.74
CA GLU A 24 1.14 24.52 -4.99
C GLU A 24 -0.30 24.97 -4.75
N ARG A 25 -1.03 24.37 -3.80
CA ARG A 25 -2.40 24.78 -3.47
C ARG A 25 -2.48 26.23 -2.94
N LEU A 26 -1.45 26.68 -2.23
CA LEU A 26 -1.37 28.02 -1.65
C LEU A 26 -0.86 29.08 -2.64
N TRP A 27 -0.14 28.68 -3.68
CA TRP A 27 0.49 29.58 -4.65
C TRP A 27 -0.23 29.64 -6.00
N SER A 28 -0.62 28.48 -6.53
CA SER A 28 -1.14 28.34 -7.89
C SER A 28 -2.63 28.73 -8.00
N PRO A 29 -3.12 29.06 -9.20
CA PRO A 29 -4.53 29.35 -9.43
C PRO A 29 -5.44 28.21 -8.96
N ARG A 30 -6.61 28.55 -8.39
CA ARG A 30 -7.58 27.59 -7.84
C ARG A 30 -8.00 26.48 -8.82
N LYS A 31 -7.97 26.77 -10.14
CA LYS A 31 -8.31 25.81 -11.20
C LYS A 31 -7.29 24.67 -11.39
N ILE A 32 -6.10 24.77 -10.80
CA ILE A 32 -5.10 23.69 -10.86
C ILE A 32 -5.48 22.64 -9.80
N THR A 33 -6.12 21.56 -10.27
CA THR A 33 -6.65 20.48 -9.43
C THR A 33 -6.43 19.09 -10.02
N ASP A 34 -5.65 18.98 -11.11
CA ASP A 34 -5.31 17.70 -11.72
C ASP A 34 -4.32 16.93 -10.81
N ILE A 35 -4.79 15.81 -10.25
CA ILE A 35 -4.04 15.00 -9.28
C ILE A 35 -2.94 14.18 -9.97
N GLU A 36 -3.21 13.66 -11.16
CA GLU A 36 -2.24 12.83 -11.90
C GLU A 36 -1.07 13.69 -12.38
N ASP A 37 -1.35 14.87 -12.94
CA ASP A 37 -0.30 15.81 -13.32
C ASP A 37 0.46 16.35 -12.09
N MET A 38 -0.22 16.53 -10.95
CA MET A 38 0.42 16.90 -9.69
C MET A 38 1.43 15.83 -9.26
N TYR A 39 1.07 14.55 -9.21
CA TYR A 39 2.00 13.48 -8.84
C TYR A 39 3.18 13.37 -9.83
N ARG A 40 2.92 13.51 -11.13
CA ARG A 40 3.96 13.52 -12.18
C ARG A 40 4.99 14.62 -11.94
N ARG A 41 4.58 15.82 -11.54
CA ARG A 41 5.50 16.93 -11.23
C ARG A 41 6.11 16.80 -9.85
N LEU A 42 5.37 16.28 -8.87
CA LEU A 42 5.82 16.11 -7.49
C LEU A 42 7.01 15.16 -7.38
N SER A 43 7.07 14.10 -8.20
CA SER A 43 8.21 13.17 -8.21
C SER A 43 9.52 13.87 -8.61
N VAL A 44 9.46 14.79 -9.58
CA VAL A 44 10.60 15.61 -10.00
C VAL A 44 11.02 16.55 -8.88
N VAL A 45 10.08 17.31 -8.31
CA VAL A 45 10.34 18.24 -7.20
C VAL A 45 10.90 17.49 -5.99
N SER A 46 10.36 16.32 -5.65
CA SER A 46 10.84 15.50 -4.53
C SER A 46 12.32 15.15 -4.66
N ARG A 47 12.78 14.88 -5.88
CA ARG A 47 14.19 14.59 -6.15
C ARG A 47 15.06 15.84 -6.09
N GLU A 48 14.61 16.95 -6.65
CA GLU A 48 15.32 18.24 -6.58
C GLU A 48 15.51 18.72 -5.13
N LEU A 49 14.54 18.43 -4.25
CA LEU A 49 14.63 18.71 -2.82
C LEU A 49 15.83 18.02 -2.13
N GLU A 50 16.32 16.89 -2.64
CA GLU A 50 17.53 16.26 -2.09
C GLU A 50 18.80 17.09 -2.32
N GLU A 51 18.85 17.89 -3.39
CA GLU A 51 19.99 18.78 -3.68
C GLU A 51 20.11 19.90 -2.62
N LEU A 52 19.02 20.20 -1.92
CA LEU A 52 18.96 21.15 -0.81
C LEU A 52 19.33 20.51 0.54
N GLY A 53 19.72 19.24 0.54
CA GLY A 53 20.13 18.51 1.73
C GLY A 53 19.00 17.77 2.46
N LEU A 54 17.75 17.89 1.99
CA LEU A 54 16.60 17.19 2.57
C LEU A 54 16.79 15.67 2.52
N THR A 55 16.26 14.99 3.53
CA THR A 55 16.60 13.60 3.82
C THR A 55 15.47 12.62 3.58
N HIS A 56 14.34 13.05 3.02
CA HIS A 56 13.12 12.24 2.90
C HIS A 56 13.30 10.98 2.05
N GLU A 57 14.14 11.03 1.00
CA GLU A 57 14.49 9.88 0.18
C GLU A 57 15.73 9.15 0.72
N LYS A 58 16.87 9.84 0.93
CA LYS A 58 18.10 9.17 1.40
C LYS A 58 17.95 8.42 2.74
N ASN A 59 17.24 8.99 3.72
CA ASN A 59 17.10 8.35 5.03
C ASN A 59 16.16 7.15 4.98
N TYR A 60 15.26 7.06 4.00
CA TYR A 60 14.44 5.86 3.81
C TYR A 60 15.32 4.63 3.64
N GLY A 61 16.29 4.68 2.71
CA GLY A 61 17.24 3.59 2.50
C GLY A 61 18.12 3.30 3.74
N MET A 62 18.57 4.35 4.43
CA MET A 62 19.35 4.21 5.67
C MET A 62 18.57 3.49 6.77
N LEU A 63 17.32 3.90 7.03
CA LEU A 63 16.46 3.30 8.05
C LEU A 63 16.19 1.82 7.76
N LEU A 64 15.94 1.47 6.49
CA LEU A 64 15.77 0.06 6.10
C LEU A 64 17.03 -0.77 6.32
N ARG A 65 18.23 -0.24 6.03
CA ARG A 65 19.50 -0.95 6.30
C ARG A 65 19.74 -1.14 7.78
N ARG A 66 19.45 -0.12 8.60
CA ARG A 66 19.52 -0.19 10.07
C ARG A 66 18.60 -1.29 10.61
N LEU A 67 17.36 -1.33 10.14
CA LEU A 67 16.38 -2.36 10.51
C LEU A 67 16.80 -3.75 10.06
N ALA A 68 17.28 -3.91 8.83
CA ALA A 68 17.69 -5.20 8.29
C ALA A 68 19.05 -5.70 8.81
N ALA A 69 19.84 -4.83 9.46
CA ALA A 69 21.24 -5.06 9.80
C ALA A 69 22.05 -5.58 8.58
N SER A 70 21.73 -5.08 7.38
CA SER A 70 22.23 -5.59 6.11
C SER A 70 22.11 -4.55 5.00
N GLU A 71 23.03 -4.59 4.03
CA GLU A 71 22.91 -3.83 2.78
C GLU A 71 21.79 -4.37 1.89
N ASN A 72 21.53 -5.69 1.95
CA ASN A 72 20.42 -6.29 1.23
C ASN A 72 19.10 -6.00 1.93
N THR A 73 18.44 -4.94 1.48
CA THR A 73 17.14 -4.47 2.00
C THR A 73 15.98 -4.74 1.04
N ALA A 74 16.21 -5.44 -0.08
CA ALA A 74 15.21 -5.56 -1.14
C ALA A 74 13.86 -6.14 -0.64
N PRO A 75 13.82 -7.26 0.11
CA PRO A 75 12.56 -7.79 0.65
C PRO A 75 11.84 -6.80 1.58
N LEU A 76 12.59 -6.12 2.44
CA LEU A 76 12.04 -5.12 3.37
C LEU A 76 11.52 -3.89 2.65
N ARG A 77 12.22 -3.45 1.59
CA ARG A 77 11.79 -2.34 0.74
C ARG A 77 10.49 -2.67 0.00
N THR A 78 10.32 -3.90 -0.47
CA THR A 78 9.08 -4.37 -1.10
C THR A 78 7.91 -4.34 -0.10
N LEU A 79 8.12 -4.78 1.13
CA LEU A 79 7.08 -4.66 2.16
C LEU A 79 6.79 -3.20 2.52
N ALA A 80 7.84 -2.42 2.79
CA ALA A 80 7.75 -1.02 3.19
C ALA A 80 7.13 -0.11 2.12
N SER A 81 7.17 -0.52 0.84
CA SER A 81 6.55 0.24 -0.25
C SER A 81 5.04 0.09 -0.30
N ILE A 82 4.39 -0.82 0.42
CA ILE A 82 2.93 -1.05 0.33
C ILE A 82 2.22 -0.99 1.69
N ILE A 83 2.95 -0.55 2.73
CA ILE A 83 2.41 -0.28 4.05
C ILE A 83 2.58 1.20 4.38
N GLU A 84 1.63 1.72 5.16
CA GLU A 84 1.69 3.08 5.69
C GLU A 84 1.50 3.07 7.21
N PRO A 85 2.05 4.06 7.93
CA PRO A 85 1.71 4.26 9.33
C PRO A 85 0.19 4.43 9.49
N VAL A 86 -0.38 3.85 10.54
CA VAL A 86 -1.81 4.05 10.83
C VAL A 86 -2.16 5.52 10.94
N LYS A 87 -3.24 5.90 10.27
CA LYS A 87 -3.73 7.28 10.24
C LYS A 87 -4.34 7.70 11.59
N GLU A 88 -4.42 9.01 11.77
CA GLU A 88 -4.98 9.69 12.96
C GLU A 88 -4.19 9.38 14.24
N TYR A 89 -4.81 9.60 15.41
CA TYR A 89 -4.19 9.35 16.72
C TYR A 89 -4.12 7.86 17.11
N ARG A 90 -4.37 6.93 16.16
CA ARG A 90 -4.35 5.48 16.40
C ARG A 90 -2.95 4.97 16.75
N ARG A 91 -1.90 5.61 16.23
CA ARG A 91 -0.51 5.22 16.49
C ARG A 91 -0.19 5.22 17.99
N TYR A 92 -0.66 6.21 18.74
CA TYR A 92 -0.45 6.30 20.19
C TYR A 92 -1.12 5.17 20.96
N ARG A 93 -2.31 4.73 20.53
CA ARG A 93 -3.04 3.62 21.16
C ARG A 93 -2.36 2.27 20.91
N MET A 94 -1.72 2.11 19.75
CA MET A 94 -1.06 0.86 19.37
C MET A 94 0.39 0.77 19.86
N ARG A 95 1.08 1.91 19.95
CA ARG A 95 2.45 2.00 20.48
C ARG A 95 2.54 3.19 21.44
N PRO A 96 2.21 3.01 22.72
CA PRO A 96 2.45 4.04 23.72
C PRO A 96 3.96 4.37 23.75
N GLN A 97 4.29 5.64 23.56
CA GLN A 97 5.67 6.13 23.52
C GLN A 97 5.79 7.50 24.19
N THR A 98 7.01 7.82 24.61
CA THR A 98 7.42 9.12 25.15
C THR A 98 8.29 9.86 24.14
N MET A 99 8.56 11.15 24.39
CA MET A 99 9.49 11.96 23.57
C MET A 99 10.93 11.41 23.50
N LEU A 100 11.29 10.47 24.38
CA LEU A 100 12.61 9.83 24.41
C LEU A 100 12.61 8.46 23.72
N SER A 101 11.46 8.01 23.21
CA SER A 101 11.37 6.72 22.55
C SER A 101 12.10 6.75 21.20
N PRO A 102 12.87 5.71 20.86
CA PRO A 102 13.57 5.67 19.60
C PRO A 102 12.58 5.56 18.43
N LEU A 103 12.65 6.50 17.50
CA LEU A 103 11.86 6.52 16.26
C LEU A 103 12.63 5.83 15.13
N THR A 104 12.94 4.55 15.34
CA THR A 104 13.78 3.74 14.44
C THR A 104 13.10 2.47 13.96
N GLY A 105 11.80 2.29 14.21
CA GLY A 105 11.04 1.11 13.82
C GLY A 105 10.62 1.14 12.35
N LEU A 106 10.02 0.04 11.86
CA LEU A 106 9.48 0.00 10.50
C LEU A 106 8.40 1.08 10.27
N VAL A 107 7.62 1.42 11.29
CA VAL A 107 6.63 2.51 11.23
C VAL A 107 7.27 3.90 11.06
N ASP A 108 8.54 4.03 11.48
CA ASP A 108 9.33 5.25 11.29
C ASP A 108 9.99 5.30 9.91
N ALA A 109 10.28 4.14 9.32
CA ALA A 109 10.76 4.06 7.95
C ALA A 109 9.63 4.18 6.91
N ALA A 110 8.43 3.67 7.21
CA ALA A 110 7.30 3.67 6.29
C ALA A 110 6.88 5.09 5.91
N ARG A 111 6.68 5.31 4.61
CA ARG A 111 6.31 6.61 4.04
C ARG A 111 4.79 6.65 3.85
N PRO A 112 4.14 7.78 4.14
CA PRO A 112 2.73 7.97 3.77
C PRO A 112 2.60 8.14 2.26
N ASP A 113 1.39 7.91 1.74
CA ASP A 113 1.06 8.09 0.33
C ASP A 113 1.99 7.31 -0.61
N SER A 114 1.94 5.98 -0.48
CA SER A 114 2.79 5.07 -1.25
C SER A 114 2.55 5.18 -2.76
N GLU A 115 3.60 5.53 -3.50
CA GLU A 115 3.62 5.49 -4.97
C GLU A 115 3.39 4.09 -5.51
N ALA A 116 4.02 3.06 -4.93
CA ALA A 116 3.86 1.68 -5.36
C ALA A 116 2.41 1.20 -5.19
N ALA A 117 1.75 1.59 -4.10
CA ALA A 117 0.35 1.27 -3.86
C ALA A 117 -0.60 2.01 -4.82
N ARG A 118 -0.32 3.29 -5.12
CA ARG A 118 -1.08 4.05 -6.14
C ARG A 118 -0.94 3.43 -7.53
N GLN A 119 0.29 3.09 -7.94
CA GLN A 119 0.54 2.45 -9.23
C GLN A 119 -0.14 1.08 -9.32
N PHE A 120 -0.06 0.27 -8.26
CA PHE A 120 -0.75 -1.02 -8.19
C PHE A 120 -2.27 -0.84 -8.32
N ALA A 121 -2.86 0.13 -7.62
CA ALA A 121 -4.28 0.45 -7.72
C ALA A 121 -4.67 0.87 -9.15
N ALA A 122 -3.90 1.75 -9.78
CA ALA A 122 -4.13 2.18 -11.16
C ALA A 122 -4.05 1.01 -12.15
N ASN A 123 -3.06 0.12 -11.99
CA ASN A 123 -2.91 -1.07 -12.81
C ASN A 123 -4.09 -2.04 -12.63
N VAL A 124 -4.56 -2.25 -11.40
CA VAL A 124 -5.76 -3.06 -11.13
C VAL A 124 -7.00 -2.45 -11.78
N ASP A 125 -7.21 -1.14 -11.65
CA ASP A 125 -8.37 -0.46 -12.22
C ASP A 125 -8.38 -0.53 -13.75
N ALA A 126 -7.21 -0.39 -14.38
CA ALA A 126 -7.04 -0.56 -15.83
C ALA A 126 -7.24 -2.02 -16.28
N PHE A 127 -6.71 -2.99 -15.53
CA PHE A 127 -6.92 -4.42 -15.77
C PHE A 127 -8.41 -4.80 -15.72
N LEU A 128 -9.14 -4.34 -14.70
CA LEU A 128 -10.58 -4.60 -14.54
C LEU A 128 -11.43 -3.87 -15.58
N SER A 129 -11.00 -2.68 -16.02
CA SER A 129 -11.68 -1.92 -17.07
C SER A 129 -11.56 -2.58 -18.46
N ASP A 130 -10.58 -3.46 -18.65
CA ASP A 130 -10.40 -4.25 -19.87
C ASP A 130 -11.26 -5.54 -19.90
N ALA A 131 -12.20 -5.69 -18.98
CA ALA A 131 -13.17 -6.78 -19.03
C ALA A 131 -13.92 -6.80 -20.38
N PRO A 132 -14.17 -7.98 -20.97
CA PRO A 132 -13.89 -9.32 -20.44
C PRO A 132 -12.51 -9.89 -20.81
N ARG A 133 -11.61 -9.10 -21.41
CA ARG A 133 -10.30 -9.58 -21.89
C ARG A 133 -9.28 -9.68 -20.77
N PHE A 134 -9.29 -8.73 -19.84
CA PHE A 134 -8.38 -8.67 -18.69
C PHE A 134 -6.89 -8.74 -19.08
N ALA A 135 -6.48 -8.16 -20.20
CA ALA A 135 -5.11 -8.27 -20.72
C ALA A 135 -4.22 -7.08 -20.32
N VAL A 136 -4.83 -5.89 -20.19
CA VAL A 136 -4.13 -4.64 -19.84
C VAL A 136 -3.46 -4.74 -18.47
N TYR A 137 -2.16 -4.44 -18.40
CA TYR A 137 -1.30 -4.53 -17.21
C TYR A 137 -1.24 -5.90 -16.51
N ARG A 138 -1.76 -6.97 -17.12
CA ARG A 138 -1.72 -8.31 -16.52
C ARG A 138 -0.28 -8.76 -16.17
N PRO A 139 0.70 -8.68 -17.09
CA PRO A 139 2.07 -9.13 -16.77
C PRO A 139 2.72 -8.31 -15.65
N ASP A 140 2.48 -7.00 -15.61
CA ASP A 140 3.03 -6.11 -14.58
C ASP A 140 2.46 -6.43 -13.19
N LEU A 141 1.15 -6.71 -13.12
CA LEU A 141 0.49 -7.14 -11.89
C LEU A 141 0.99 -8.52 -11.43
N GLU A 142 1.09 -9.50 -12.33
CA GLU A 142 1.63 -10.83 -12.02
C GLU A 142 3.08 -10.75 -11.53
N HIS A 143 3.92 -9.93 -12.17
CA HIS A 143 5.29 -9.68 -11.73
C HIS A 143 5.32 -9.06 -10.32
N THR A 144 4.54 -7.99 -10.10
CA THR A 144 4.48 -7.31 -8.80
C THR A 144 4.07 -8.26 -7.67
N LEU A 145 3.05 -9.09 -7.92
CA LEU A 145 2.56 -10.05 -6.94
C LEU A 145 3.54 -11.21 -6.70
N SER A 146 4.25 -11.64 -7.75
CA SER A 146 5.36 -12.59 -7.63
C SER A 146 6.49 -12.03 -6.76
N ASP A 147 6.87 -10.76 -6.96
CA ASP A 147 7.86 -10.07 -6.13
C ASP A 147 7.42 -10.01 -4.66
N TRP A 148 6.13 -9.81 -4.40
CA TRP A 148 5.59 -9.84 -3.03
C TRP A 148 5.71 -11.22 -2.39
N GLN A 149 5.43 -12.30 -3.13
CA GLN A 149 5.63 -13.66 -2.64
C GLN A 149 7.11 -13.96 -2.37
N ILE A 150 8.01 -13.55 -3.28
CA ILE A 150 9.46 -13.72 -3.11
C ILE A 150 9.94 -12.94 -1.87
N ALA A 151 9.51 -11.68 -1.73
CA ALA A 151 9.85 -10.84 -0.59
C ALA A 151 9.33 -11.43 0.73
N SER A 152 8.08 -11.90 0.77
CA SER A 152 7.49 -12.58 1.94
C SER A 152 8.37 -13.74 2.44
N ARG A 153 8.78 -14.65 1.54
CA ARG A 153 9.65 -15.79 1.90
C ARG A 153 11.03 -15.33 2.39
N ALA A 154 11.61 -14.32 1.76
CA ALA A 154 12.92 -13.80 2.14
C ALA A 154 12.89 -12.99 3.46
N LEU A 155 11.76 -12.37 3.78
CA LEU A 155 11.58 -11.58 5.00
C LEU A 155 11.71 -12.43 6.25
N GLY A 156 11.21 -13.67 6.26
CA GLY A 156 11.33 -14.56 7.43
C GLY A 156 12.77 -14.70 7.91
N ALA A 157 13.68 -15.07 7.00
CA ALA A 157 15.10 -15.21 7.30
C ALA A 157 15.79 -13.89 7.69
N MET A 158 15.32 -12.76 7.15
CA MET A 158 15.81 -11.43 7.52
C MET A 158 15.38 -11.05 8.95
N ILE A 159 14.12 -11.32 9.29
CA ILE A 159 13.56 -11.06 10.62
C ILE A 159 14.26 -11.91 11.68
N ASP A 160 14.48 -13.20 11.40
CA ASP A 160 15.15 -14.11 12.34
C ASP A 160 16.57 -13.66 12.72
N ARG A 161 17.21 -12.84 11.88
CA ARG A 161 18.56 -12.29 12.09
C ARG A 161 18.58 -10.86 12.63
N SER A 162 17.44 -10.19 12.68
CA SER A 162 17.33 -8.80 13.16
C SER A 162 16.16 -8.64 14.13
N PRO A 163 16.44 -8.57 15.45
CA PRO A 163 15.40 -8.33 16.46
C PRO A 163 14.59 -7.06 16.22
N ALA A 164 15.18 -6.05 15.55
CA ALA A 164 14.50 -4.79 15.22
C ALA A 164 13.34 -4.98 14.22
N LEU A 165 13.28 -6.11 13.51
CA LEU A 165 12.23 -6.45 12.55
C LEU A 165 11.17 -7.39 13.10
N GLU A 166 11.24 -7.82 14.36
CA GLU A 166 10.34 -8.87 14.85
C GLU A 166 8.86 -8.48 14.80
N GLU A 167 8.57 -7.20 15.03
CA GLU A 167 7.22 -6.67 14.92
C GLU A 167 6.67 -6.66 13.48
N ALA A 168 7.53 -6.82 12.47
CA ALA A 168 7.16 -6.93 11.07
C ALA A 168 6.79 -8.37 10.66
N ARG A 169 7.01 -9.39 11.50
CA ARG A 169 6.69 -10.79 11.17
C ARG A 169 5.23 -11.01 10.76
N PRO A 170 4.22 -10.45 11.46
CA PRO A 170 2.83 -10.57 11.00
C PRO A 170 2.59 -9.90 9.65
N LEU A 171 3.29 -8.79 9.35
CA LEU A 171 3.19 -8.10 8.07
C LEU A 171 3.80 -8.94 6.94
N ALA A 172 4.94 -9.61 7.17
CA ALA A 172 5.54 -10.51 6.20
C ALA A 172 4.59 -11.68 5.84
N ASN A 173 3.95 -12.30 6.84
CA ASN A 173 2.97 -13.36 6.60
C ASN A 173 1.76 -12.84 5.81
N ASN A 174 1.23 -11.67 6.19
CA ASN A 174 0.12 -11.03 5.50
C ASN A 174 0.47 -10.67 4.04
N LEU A 175 1.72 -10.35 3.74
CA LEU A 175 2.17 -10.08 2.38
C LEU A 175 1.98 -11.30 1.46
N SER A 176 2.29 -12.51 1.95
CA SER A 176 2.03 -13.75 1.20
C SER A 176 0.54 -13.91 0.92
N VAL A 177 -0.29 -13.75 1.95
CA VAL A 177 -1.74 -13.92 1.86
C VAL A 177 -2.35 -12.96 0.86
N ILE A 178 -1.93 -11.69 0.88
CA ILE A 178 -2.40 -10.66 -0.05
C ILE A 178 -1.98 -11.01 -1.49
N ALA A 179 -0.73 -11.43 -1.70
CA ALA A 179 -0.23 -11.77 -3.02
C ALA A 179 -0.91 -13.01 -3.60
N GLU A 180 -1.09 -14.05 -2.80
CA GLU A 180 -1.79 -15.28 -3.18
C GLU A 180 -3.24 -15.01 -3.57
N ALA A 181 -3.99 -14.27 -2.74
CA ALA A 181 -5.39 -13.94 -3.03
C ALA A 181 -5.54 -13.15 -4.34
N ALA A 182 -4.62 -12.20 -4.62
CA ALA A 182 -4.63 -11.42 -5.84
C ALA A 182 -4.30 -12.27 -7.08
N LEU A 183 -3.26 -13.13 -7.01
CA LEU A 183 -2.88 -14.01 -8.10
C LEU A 183 -3.98 -15.02 -8.44
N GLU A 184 -4.60 -15.62 -7.42
CA GLU A 184 -5.70 -16.57 -7.59
C GLU A 184 -6.91 -15.89 -8.26
N ALA A 185 -7.29 -14.69 -7.78
CA ALA A 185 -8.36 -13.89 -8.40
C ALA A 185 -8.06 -13.54 -9.87
N MET A 186 -6.85 -13.09 -10.16
CA MET A 186 -6.44 -12.76 -11.53
C MET A 186 -6.42 -13.97 -12.45
N SER A 187 -6.03 -15.14 -11.94
CA SER A 187 -6.06 -16.40 -12.69
C SER A 187 -7.49 -16.75 -13.12
N HIS A 188 -8.46 -16.68 -12.18
CA HIS A 188 -9.87 -16.94 -12.50
C HIS A 188 -10.44 -15.94 -13.51
N LEU A 189 -10.17 -14.65 -13.34
CA LEU A 189 -10.59 -13.59 -14.26
C LEU A 189 -10.03 -13.84 -15.67
N SER A 190 -8.74 -14.18 -15.76
CA SER A 190 -8.05 -14.40 -17.03
C SER A 190 -8.49 -15.67 -17.75
N ALA A 191 -8.84 -16.72 -17.00
CA ALA A 191 -9.37 -17.96 -17.55
C ALA A 191 -10.84 -17.85 -17.97
N GLY A 192 -11.57 -16.85 -17.46
CA GLY A 192 -13.01 -16.75 -17.66
C GLY A 192 -13.81 -17.72 -16.76
N ASP A 193 -13.17 -18.25 -15.71
CA ASP A 193 -13.74 -19.27 -14.82
C ASP A 193 -14.47 -18.61 -13.64
N PRO A 194 -15.80 -18.70 -13.57
CA PRO A 194 -16.53 -18.14 -12.44
C PRO A 194 -16.22 -18.93 -11.17
N VAL A 195 -15.93 -18.21 -10.09
CA VAL A 195 -15.71 -18.78 -8.75
C VAL A 195 -16.99 -18.76 -7.93
N THR A 196 -17.02 -19.53 -6.84
CA THR A 196 -18.17 -19.56 -5.93
C THR A 196 -18.17 -18.38 -4.96
N THR A 197 -19.34 -18.06 -4.42
CA THR A 197 -19.50 -17.05 -3.36
C THR A 197 -18.70 -17.42 -2.11
N GLU A 198 -18.64 -18.71 -1.77
CA GLU A 198 -17.90 -19.21 -0.61
C GLU A 198 -16.39 -18.98 -0.77
N TRP A 199 -15.85 -19.18 -1.98
CA TRP A 199 -14.44 -18.86 -2.27
C TRP A 199 -14.18 -17.37 -2.09
N ARG A 200 -15.05 -16.52 -2.66
CA ARG A 200 -14.93 -15.06 -2.56
C ARG A 200 -14.93 -14.63 -1.10
N ASP A 201 -15.90 -15.09 -0.32
CA ASP A 201 -16.08 -14.71 1.07
C ASP A 201 -14.91 -15.21 1.94
N ALA A 202 -14.36 -16.40 1.65
CA ALA A 202 -13.16 -16.91 2.31
C ALA A 202 -11.92 -16.05 2.01
N GLN A 203 -11.71 -15.62 0.77
CA GLN A 203 -10.60 -14.72 0.42
C GLN A 203 -10.78 -13.34 1.06
N LEU A 204 -12.02 -12.80 1.07
CA LEU A 204 -12.32 -11.54 1.73
C LEU A 204 -12.06 -11.62 3.25
N ALA A 205 -12.38 -12.72 3.92
CA ALA A 205 -12.08 -12.91 5.34
C ALA A 205 -10.57 -12.91 5.64
N LYS A 206 -9.76 -13.55 4.77
CA LYS A 206 -8.29 -13.49 4.88
C LYS A 206 -7.78 -12.05 4.71
N LEU A 207 -8.32 -11.31 3.74
CA LEU A 207 -7.96 -9.91 3.50
C LEU A 207 -8.41 -8.99 4.64
N ASP A 208 -9.56 -9.25 5.26
CA ASP A 208 -10.05 -8.51 6.43
C ASP A 208 -9.10 -8.65 7.63
N GLU A 209 -8.55 -9.84 7.84
CA GLU A 209 -7.55 -10.05 8.89
C GLU A 209 -6.18 -9.45 8.50
N ALA A 210 -5.78 -9.54 7.23
CA ALA A 210 -4.58 -8.89 6.74
C ALA A 210 -4.64 -7.35 6.81
N ALA A 211 -5.85 -6.79 6.70
CA ALA A 211 -6.12 -5.35 6.80
C ALA A 211 -6.00 -4.80 8.22
N LYS A 212 -6.09 -5.65 9.25
CA LYS A 212 -5.97 -5.19 10.64
C LYS A 212 -4.55 -4.65 10.87
N PRO A 213 -4.40 -3.44 11.41
CA PRO A 213 -3.08 -2.86 11.62
C PRO A 213 -2.18 -3.74 12.51
N LYS A 214 -0.91 -3.87 12.14
CA LYS A 214 0.13 -4.57 12.92
C LYS A 214 1.31 -3.62 13.11
N ALA A 215 1.89 -3.57 14.30
CA ALA A 215 3.01 -2.68 14.62
C ALA A 215 2.78 -1.18 14.29
N ALA A 216 1.51 -0.72 14.36
CA ALA A 216 1.07 0.61 13.93
C ALA A 216 1.25 0.91 12.42
N LEU A 217 1.22 -0.14 11.60
CA LEU A 217 1.26 -0.11 10.14
C LEU A 217 0.02 -0.80 9.56
N GLU A 218 -0.44 -0.34 8.40
CA GLU A 218 -1.56 -0.92 7.65
C GLU A 218 -1.19 -1.08 6.16
N PHE A 219 -1.67 -2.15 5.52
CA PHE A 219 -1.50 -2.35 4.08
C PHE A 219 -2.44 -1.44 3.30
N VAL A 220 -1.88 -0.67 2.37
CA VAL A 220 -2.65 0.29 1.56
C VAL A 220 -3.07 -0.25 0.19
N VAL A 221 -2.79 -1.53 -0.07
CA VAL A 221 -3.19 -2.26 -1.30
C VAL A 221 -4.42 -3.14 -1.11
N ILE A 222 -4.94 -3.28 0.13
CA ILE A 222 -6.04 -4.19 0.47
C ILE A 222 -7.26 -3.93 -0.41
N THR A 223 -7.68 -2.68 -0.57
CA THR A 223 -8.86 -2.33 -1.37
C THR A 223 -8.71 -2.78 -2.82
N SER A 224 -7.54 -2.60 -3.42
CA SER A 224 -7.25 -3.05 -4.78
C SER A 224 -7.33 -4.57 -4.91
N VAL A 225 -6.81 -5.31 -3.93
CA VAL A 225 -6.90 -6.78 -3.92
C VAL A 225 -8.34 -7.27 -3.68
N ARG A 226 -9.13 -6.58 -2.84
CA ARG A 226 -10.57 -6.86 -2.71
C ARG A 226 -11.31 -6.67 -4.03
N LYS A 227 -10.99 -5.63 -4.82
CA LYS A 227 -11.58 -5.44 -6.15
C LYS A 227 -11.35 -6.66 -7.03
N LEU A 228 -10.13 -7.21 -7.06
CA LEU A 228 -9.81 -8.42 -7.83
C LEU A 228 -10.63 -9.64 -7.37
N VAL A 229 -10.68 -9.89 -6.05
CA VAL A 229 -11.43 -11.04 -5.48
C VAL A 229 -12.94 -10.91 -5.76
N ILE A 230 -13.50 -9.72 -5.60
CA ILE A 230 -14.92 -9.45 -5.88
C ILE A 230 -15.19 -9.57 -7.37
N ALA A 231 -14.32 -9.03 -8.22
CA ALA A 231 -14.43 -9.17 -9.67
C ALA A 231 -14.49 -10.64 -10.08
N ALA A 232 -13.62 -11.49 -9.55
CA ALA A 232 -13.64 -12.93 -9.83
C ALA A 232 -15.00 -13.56 -9.44
N GLY A 233 -15.53 -13.23 -8.25
CA GLY A 233 -16.84 -13.71 -7.78
C GLY A 233 -18.03 -13.20 -8.60
N GLU A 234 -17.94 -11.98 -9.13
CA GLU A 234 -18.99 -11.38 -9.95
C GLU A 234 -18.79 -11.64 -11.45
N LEU A 235 -17.82 -12.48 -11.86
CA LEU A 235 -17.48 -12.68 -13.28
C LEU A 235 -18.66 -13.17 -14.12
N SER A 236 -19.53 -14.01 -13.54
CA SER A 236 -20.74 -14.52 -14.20
C SER A 236 -21.72 -13.40 -14.62
N GLN A 237 -21.70 -12.27 -13.92
CA GLN A 237 -22.56 -11.12 -14.20
C GLN A 237 -22.20 -10.39 -15.50
N LEU A 238 -20.98 -10.56 -16.02
CA LEU A 238 -20.60 -10.03 -17.34
C LEU A 238 -21.44 -10.62 -18.49
N ARG A 239 -22.17 -11.72 -18.26
CA ARG A 239 -23.12 -12.29 -19.23
C ARG A 239 -24.44 -11.52 -19.30
N SER A 240 -24.78 -10.75 -18.27
CA SER A 240 -26.08 -10.08 -18.12
C SER A 240 -26.00 -8.56 -18.06
N MET A 241 -24.81 -7.97 -17.87
CA MET A 241 -24.60 -6.51 -17.84
C MET A 241 -23.38 -6.09 -18.64
N THR A 242 -23.28 -4.77 -18.91
CA THR A 242 -22.13 -4.23 -19.62
C THR A 242 -20.85 -4.32 -18.76
N PRO A 243 -19.65 -4.43 -19.37
CA PRO A 243 -18.39 -4.40 -18.62
C PRO A 243 -18.23 -3.16 -17.72
N LEU A 244 -18.77 -2.02 -18.17
CA LEU A 244 -18.74 -0.78 -17.42
C LEU A 244 -19.61 -0.82 -16.17
N ASP A 245 -20.84 -1.34 -16.27
CA ASP A 245 -21.74 -1.47 -15.11
C ASP A 245 -21.25 -2.54 -14.14
N TRP A 246 -20.67 -3.62 -14.66
CA TRP A 246 -20.00 -4.65 -13.87
C TRP A 246 -18.83 -4.06 -13.06
N ASN A 247 -17.95 -3.28 -13.69
CA ASN A 247 -16.81 -2.69 -12.99
C ASN A 247 -17.25 -1.69 -11.90
N LYS A 248 -18.29 -0.89 -12.17
CA LYS A 248 -18.92 -0.02 -11.16
C LYS A 248 -19.46 -0.80 -9.97
N ARG A 249 -20.13 -1.93 -10.23
CA ARG A 249 -20.65 -2.83 -9.21
C ARG A 249 -19.52 -3.40 -8.34
N VAL A 250 -18.47 -3.94 -8.96
CA VAL A 250 -17.26 -4.43 -8.26
C VAL A 250 -16.66 -3.34 -7.38
N THR A 251 -16.49 -2.13 -7.91
CA THR A 251 -15.90 -1.00 -7.18
C THR A 251 -16.75 -0.60 -5.97
N THR A 252 -18.08 -0.62 -6.10
CA THR A 252 -19.01 -0.33 -5.01
C THR A 252 -18.91 -1.38 -3.91
N MET A 253 -18.84 -2.66 -4.27
CA MET A 253 -18.73 -3.78 -3.32
C MET A 253 -17.36 -3.85 -2.63
N ALA A 254 -16.29 -3.40 -3.29
CA ALA A 254 -14.93 -3.40 -2.75
C ALA A 254 -14.65 -2.24 -1.79
N SER A 255 -15.51 -1.22 -1.78
CA SER A 255 -15.40 -0.09 -0.86
C SER A 255 -15.67 -0.57 0.57
N PRO A 256 -14.76 -0.32 1.54
CA PRO A 256 -15.03 -0.68 2.92
C PRO A 256 -16.30 0.02 3.40
N ALA A 257 -17.11 -0.64 4.23
CA ALA A 257 -18.22 0.01 4.92
C ALA A 257 -17.70 1.26 5.63
N ALA A 258 -18.39 2.40 5.48
CA ALA A 258 -17.97 3.66 6.08
C ALA A 258 -17.60 3.44 7.56
N PRO A 259 -16.43 3.90 8.02
CA PRO A 259 -16.08 3.75 9.42
C PRO A 259 -17.18 4.37 10.28
N PRO A 260 -17.56 3.76 11.41
CA PRO A 260 -18.53 4.37 12.31
C PRO A 260 -18.04 5.77 12.67
N ALA A 261 -18.94 6.75 12.58
CA ALA A 261 -18.62 8.14 12.89
C ALA A 261 -17.90 8.19 14.25
N VAL A 262 -16.63 8.59 14.22
CA VAL A 262 -15.86 8.82 15.44
C VAL A 262 -16.55 9.99 16.13
N LYS A 263 -17.26 9.73 17.22
CA LYS A 263 -17.82 10.80 18.05
C LYS A 263 -16.64 11.67 18.54
N PRO A 264 -16.80 13.00 18.52
CA PRO A 264 -15.75 13.94 18.91
C PRO A 264 -15.28 13.71 20.35
#